data_AF-A0A026X3Z3-F1
#
_entry.id   AF-A0A026X3Z3-F1
#
_cell.length_a   1.000
_cell.length_b   1.000
_cell.length_c   1.000
_cell.angle_alpha   90.00
_cell.angle_beta   90.00
_cell.angle_gamma   90.00
#
_symmetry.space_group_name_H-M   'P 1'
#
loop_
_entity.id
_entity.type
_entity.pdbx_description
1 polymer ?
#
loop_
_entity_poly.entity_id
_entity_poly.type
_entity_poly.pdbx_seq_one_letter_code
_entity_poly.pdbx_strand_id
1 'polypeptide(L)'
;MAQKELSKLKKRRGAVKASLTRFKAFLENYSAERDHSVLKIRFEKAKSLLSEFEDVHLEIEVIEDKGDEGARQLFEDCYYEYIAKAQELLDSEERSAAVNRNEAGNTDMRAVLTQLSNLNTNEVSVKLPTITLPKFEGKYEEWLSFEDSFRALVHDNVKIQVVQKFNYLKSCLVGNAAQIIQSLTSTAENYEIA
;
A
#
# COMPACT_ATOMS: atom_id res chain seq x y z
N MET A 1 -40.16 52.05 7.46
CA MET A 1 -39.18 51.23 8.21
C MET A 1 -38.70 50.04 7.36
N ALA A 2 -39.61 49.24 6.79
CA ALA A 2 -39.30 48.09 5.93
C ALA A 2 -38.34 48.37 4.75
N GLN A 3 -38.51 49.45 3.99
CA GLN A 3 -37.60 49.79 2.86
C GLN A 3 -36.14 50.01 3.28
N LYS A 4 -35.91 50.61 4.45
CA LYS A 4 -34.56 50.83 4.98
C LYS A 4 -33.91 49.49 5.36
N GLU A 5 -34.70 48.58 5.93
CA GLU A 5 -34.23 47.24 6.31
C GLU A 5 -33.94 46.37 5.09
N LEU A 6 -34.85 46.35 4.11
CA LEU A 6 -34.65 45.67 2.84
C LEU A 6 -33.36 46.12 2.13
N SER A 7 -33.07 47.42 2.13
CA SER A 7 -31.83 47.94 1.55
C SER A 7 -30.58 47.42 2.26
N LYS A 8 -30.60 47.30 3.59
CA LYS A 8 -29.47 46.72 4.36
C LYS A 8 -29.30 45.24 4.05
N LEU A 9 -30.38 44.47 4.01
CA LEU A 9 -30.33 43.03 3.72
C LEU A 9 -29.80 42.77 2.31
N LYS A 10 -30.26 43.53 1.31
CA LYS A 10 -29.73 43.43 -0.06
C LYS A 10 -28.23 43.72 -0.11
N LYS A 11 -27.74 44.71 0.64
CA LYS A 11 -26.30 44.98 0.78
C LYS A 11 -25.55 43.83 1.47
N ARG A 12 -26.11 43.27 2.56
CA ARG A 12 -25.54 42.12 3.26
C ARG A 12 -25.44 40.89 2.35
N ARG A 13 -26.51 40.56 1.62
CA ARG A 13 -26.51 39.49 0.60
C ARG A 13 -25.45 39.73 -0.47
N GLY A 14 -25.32 40.97 -0.95
CA GLY A 14 -24.27 41.36 -1.88
C GLY A 14 -22.86 41.15 -1.32
N ALA A 15 -22.64 41.43 -0.03
CA ALA A 15 -21.36 41.20 0.63
C ALA A 15 -21.01 39.71 0.75
N VAL A 16 -22.01 38.85 1.05
CA VAL A 16 -21.85 37.39 1.07
C VAL A 16 -21.48 36.88 -0.32
N LYS A 17 -22.21 37.28 -1.37
CA LYS A 17 -21.88 36.96 -2.78
C LYS A 17 -20.47 37.39 -3.16
N ALA A 18 -20.09 38.63 -2.83
CA ALA A 18 -18.75 39.13 -3.09
C ALA A 18 -17.66 38.36 -2.32
N SER A 19 -17.97 37.85 -1.12
CA SER A 19 -17.06 37.00 -0.36
C SER A 19 -16.79 35.67 -1.06
N LEU A 20 -17.85 35.03 -1.56
CA LEU A 20 -17.73 33.81 -2.36
C LEU A 20 -16.93 34.05 -3.65
N THR A 21 -17.18 35.17 -4.34
CA THR A 21 -16.42 35.56 -5.54
C THR A 21 -14.93 35.78 -5.25
N ARG A 22 -14.58 36.41 -4.11
CA ARG A 22 -13.17 36.55 -3.72
C ARG A 22 -12.52 35.21 -3.38
N PHE A 23 -13.29 34.28 -2.82
CA PHE A 23 -12.81 32.92 -2.57
C PHE A 23 -12.53 32.18 -3.89
N LYS A 24 -13.45 32.26 -4.86
CA LYS A 24 -13.23 31.76 -6.22
C LYS A 24 -11.93 32.30 -6.84
N ALA A 25 -11.76 33.61 -6.85
CA ALA A 25 -10.59 34.26 -7.44
C ALA A 25 -9.28 33.82 -6.76
N PHE A 26 -9.33 33.48 -5.47
CA PHE A 26 -8.20 32.89 -4.77
C PHE A 26 -7.92 31.46 -5.24
N LEU A 27 -8.94 30.62 -5.38
CA LEU A 27 -8.79 29.25 -5.89
C LEU A 27 -8.28 29.19 -7.33
N GLU A 28 -8.61 30.18 -8.17
CA GLU A 28 -8.11 30.28 -9.55
C GLU A 28 -6.62 30.61 -9.63
N ASN A 29 -6.08 31.27 -8.61
CA ASN A 29 -4.66 31.67 -8.54
C ASN A 29 -3.88 30.91 -7.46
N TYR A 30 -4.41 29.78 -7.00
CA TYR A 30 -3.85 28.99 -5.91
C TYR A 30 -2.52 28.34 -6.29
N SER A 31 -1.55 28.39 -5.38
CA SER A 31 -0.28 27.65 -5.44
C SER A 31 -0.06 26.85 -4.16
N ALA A 32 0.10 25.53 -4.29
CA ALA A 32 0.33 24.63 -3.14
C ALA A 32 1.51 25.06 -2.25
N GLU A 33 2.62 25.49 -2.86
CA GLU A 33 3.85 25.87 -2.15
C GLU A 33 3.69 27.13 -1.29
N ARG A 34 2.79 28.04 -1.67
CA ARG A 34 2.64 29.36 -1.03
C ARG A 34 1.37 29.47 -0.20
N ASP A 35 0.29 28.87 -0.68
CA ASP A 35 -1.06 29.23 -0.26
C ASP A 35 -1.75 28.14 0.57
N HIS A 36 -1.15 26.96 0.76
CA HIS A 36 -1.81 25.83 1.43
C HIS A 36 -2.40 26.19 2.81
N SER A 37 -1.61 26.82 3.68
CA SER A 37 -2.07 27.25 5.01
C SER A 37 -3.18 28.32 4.92
N VAL A 38 -3.07 29.22 3.94
CA VAL A 38 -4.07 30.28 3.70
C VAL A 38 -5.36 29.68 3.17
N LEU A 39 -5.28 28.67 2.31
CA LEU A 39 -6.42 27.93 1.78
C LEU A 39 -7.21 27.30 2.92
N LYS A 40 -6.56 26.65 3.90
CA LYS A 40 -7.24 26.10 5.09
C LYS A 40 -8.07 27.15 5.82
N ILE A 41 -7.48 28.31 6.12
CA ILE A 41 -8.18 29.40 6.83
C ILE A 41 -9.35 29.94 6.01
N ARG A 42 -9.13 30.19 4.71
CA ARG A 42 -10.18 30.71 3.83
C ARG A 42 -11.29 29.70 3.60
N PHE A 43 -10.97 28.42 3.56
CA PHE A 43 -11.92 27.32 3.40
C PHE A 43 -12.87 27.21 4.61
N GLU A 44 -12.35 27.30 5.84
CA GLU A 44 -13.20 27.35 7.04
C GLU A 44 -14.18 28.51 7.00
N LYS A 45 -13.72 29.70 6.58
CA LYS A 45 -14.60 30.85 6.41
C LYS A 45 -15.59 30.68 5.25
N ALA A 46 -15.17 30.03 4.16
CA ALA A 46 -16.05 29.82 3.02
C ALA A 46 -17.22 28.90 3.38
N LYS A 47 -17.00 27.89 4.24
CA LYS A 47 -18.04 26.95 4.70
C LYS A 47 -19.22 27.61 5.43
N SER A 48 -19.04 28.79 6.03
CA SER A 48 -20.17 29.52 6.67
C SER A 48 -21.04 30.29 5.68
N LEU A 49 -20.56 30.53 4.45
CA LEU A 49 -21.21 31.45 3.51
C LEU A 49 -22.58 30.96 3.01
N LEU A 50 -22.81 29.64 2.94
CA LEU A 50 -24.11 29.10 2.55
C LEU A 50 -25.18 29.48 3.56
N SER A 51 -24.98 29.14 4.84
CA SER A 51 -25.91 29.51 5.91
C SER A 51 -26.11 31.02 6.00
N GLU A 52 -25.03 31.83 5.91
CA GLU A 52 -25.15 33.29 5.90
C GLU A 52 -25.97 33.82 4.71
N PHE A 53 -25.89 33.18 3.54
CA PHE A 53 -26.68 33.53 2.38
C PHE A 53 -28.15 33.16 2.58
N GLU A 54 -28.42 31.93 3.03
CA GLU A 54 -29.77 31.43 3.25
C GLU A 54 -30.55 32.28 4.26
N ASP A 55 -29.92 32.63 5.39
CA ASP A 55 -30.53 33.47 6.42
C ASP A 55 -30.94 34.84 5.84
N VAL A 56 -29.99 35.52 5.17
CA VAL A 56 -30.24 36.86 4.62
C VAL A 56 -31.24 36.82 3.47
N HIS A 57 -31.22 35.76 2.66
CA HIS A 57 -32.12 35.60 1.53
C HIS A 57 -33.55 35.33 2.01
N LEU A 58 -33.74 34.46 3.01
CA LEU A 58 -35.03 34.22 3.63
C LEU A 58 -35.61 35.50 4.25
N GLU A 59 -34.80 36.30 4.96
CA GLU A 59 -35.24 37.59 5.49
C GLU A 59 -35.73 38.54 4.39
N ILE A 60 -35.10 38.52 3.21
CA ILE A 60 -35.53 39.34 2.06
C ILE A 60 -36.86 38.82 1.50
N GLU A 61 -36.99 37.51 1.30
CA GLU A 61 -38.20 36.89 0.76
C GLU A 61 -39.43 37.17 1.63
N VAL A 62 -39.25 37.14 2.95
CA VAL A 62 -40.30 37.50 3.92
C VAL A 62 -40.72 38.97 3.79
N ILE A 63 -39.79 39.90 3.54
CA ILE A 63 -40.10 41.34 3.39
C ILE A 63 -40.71 41.64 2.02
N GLU A 64 -40.24 40.97 0.96
CA GLU A 64 -40.70 41.19 -0.41
C GLU A 64 -41.94 40.36 -0.77
N ASP A 65 -42.36 39.44 0.10
CA ASP A 65 -43.46 38.47 -0.11
C ASP A 65 -43.33 37.72 -1.44
N LYS A 66 -42.08 37.41 -1.80
CA LYS A 66 -41.72 36.83 -3.08
C LYS A 66 -40.43 36.03 -2.96
N GLY A 67 -40.50 34.76 -3.35
CA GLY A 67 -39.32 33.90 -3.47
C GLY A 67 -38.46 34.20 -4.70
N ASP A 68 -37.17 33.86 -4.61
CA ASP A 68 -36.20 33.95 -5.71
C ASP A 68 -35.31 32.69 -5.71
N GLU A 69 -35.94 31.56 -6.08
CA GLU A 69 -35.29 30.25 -6.19
C GLU A 69 -34.13 30.25 -7.19
N GLY A 70 -34.21 31.09 -8.23
CA GLY A 70 -33.13 31.23 -9.20
C GLY A 70 -31.86 31.79 -8.56
N ALA A 71 -31.97 32.82 -7.71
CA ALA A 71 -30.83 33.34 -6.97
C ALA A 71 -30.27 32.37 -5.93
N ARG A 72 -31.14 31.51 -5.36
CA ARG A 72 -30.74 30.45 -4.43
C ARG A 72 -29.91 29.38 -5.15
N GLN A 73 -30.45 28.80 -6.21
CA GLN A 73 -29.76 27.78 -7.01
C GLN A 73 -28.40 28.28 -7.52
N LEU A 74 -28.35 29.50 -8.10
CA LEU A 74 -27.10 30.06 -8.61
C LEU A 74 -26.02 30.22 -7.53
N PHE A 75 -26.42 30.55 -6.29
CA PHE A 75 -25.47 30.68 -5.19
C PHE A 75 -24.99 29.30 -4.71
N GLU A 76 -25.92 28.35 -4.54
CA GLU A 76 -25.62 26.98 -4.14
C GLU A 76 -24.66 26.28 -5.12
N ASP A 77 -24.92 26.38 -6.43
CA ASP A 77 -24.08 25.79 -7.46
C ASP A 77 -22.63 26.31 -7.37
N CYS A 78 -22.47 27.64 -7.32
CA CYS A 78 -21.15 28.26 -7.15
C CYS A 78 -20.51 27.89 -5.80
N TYR A 79 -21.29 27.82 -4.73
CA TYR A 79 -20.78 27.47 -3.40
C TYR A 79 -20.22 26.04 -3.39
N TYR A 80 -21.00 25.05 -3.84
CA TYR A 80 -20.57 23.65 -3.83
C TYR A 80 -19.41 23.41 -4.79
N GLU A 81 -19.39 24.06 -5.95
CA GLU A 81 -18.26 24.01 -6.88
C GLU A 81 -16.95 24.44 -6.19
N TYR A 82 -16.96 25.59 -5.49
CA TYR A 82 -15.76 26.14 -4.88
C TYR A 82 -15.34 25.43 -3.60
N ILE A 83 -16.30 24.95 -2.80
CA ILE A 83 -16.01 24.13 -1.62
C ILE A 83 -15.40 22.79 -2.03
N ALA A 84 -15.98 22.11 -3.03
CA ALA A 84 -15.44 20.84 -3.52
C ALA A 84 -14.02 21.01 -4.08
N LYS A 85 -13.79 22.04 -4.89
CA LYS A 85 -12.46 22.35 -5.43
C LYS A 85 -11.44 22.62 -4.32
N ALA A 86 -11.82 23.40 -3.30
CA ALA A 86 -10.94 23.69 -2.17
C ALA A 86 -10.61 22.44 -1.35
N GLN A 87 -11.60 21.57 -1.10
CA GLN A 87 -11.40 20.30 -0.41
C GLN A 87 -10.44 19.39 -1.18
N GLU A 88 -10.62 19.25 -2.50
CA GLU A 88 -9.74 18.42 -3.34
C GLU A 88 -8.29 18.90 -3.30
N LEU A 89 -8.07 20.22 -3.35
CA LEU A 89 -6.73 20.82 -3.24
C LEU A 89 -6.08 20.60 -1.87
N LEU A 90 -6.87 20.51 -0.79
CA LEU A 90 -6.34 20.20 0.54
C LEU A 90 -6.01 18.71 0.66
N ASP A 91 -6.88 17.84 0.16
CA ASP A 91 -6.69 16.38 0.19
C ASP A 91 -5.48 15.94 -0.67
N SER A 92 -5.26 16.58 -1.82
CA SER A 92 -4.14 16.25 -2.72
C SER A 92 -2.78 16.51 -2.08
N GLU A 93 -2.67 17.57 -1.27
CA GLU A 93 -1.46 17.90 -0.53
C GLU A 93 -1.19 16.90 0.60
N GLU A 94 -2.24 16.49 1.32
CA GLU A 94 -2.12 15.50 2.39
C GLU A 94 -1.70 14.12 1.86
N ARG A 95 -2.25 13.72 0.69
CA ARG A 95 -1.81 12.50 -0.01
C ARG A 95 -0.37 12.60 -0.48
N SER A 96 0.04 13.71 -1.07
CA SER A 96 1.43 13.95 -1.51
C SER A 96 2.41 13.91 -0.34
N ALA A 97 2.05 14.53 0.79
CA ALA A 97 2.84 14.48 2.02
C ALA A 97 2.92 13.07 2.62
N ALA A 98 1.87 12.25 2.51
CA ALA A 98 1.89 10.86 2.96
C ALA A 98 2.80 9.97 2.10
N VAL A 99 2.80 10.15 0.77
CA VAL A 99 3.69 9.41 -0.14
C VAL A 99 5.16 9.74 0.15
N ASN A 100 5.51 11.02 0.31
CA ASN A 100 6.88 11.44 0.61
C ASN A 100 7.37 10.92 1.97
N ARG A 101 6.49 10.83 2.99
CA ARG A 101 6.82 10.22 4.29
C ARG A 101 7.13 8.73 4.17
N ASN A 102 6.41 8.01 3.31
CA ASN A 102 6.64 6.59 3.09
C ASN A 102 7.95 6.34 2.32
N GLU A 103 8.35 7.22 1.40
CA GLU A 103 9.66 7.13 0.74
C GLU A 103 10.84 7.42 1.68
N ALA A 104 10.71 8.41 2.58
CA ALA A 104 11.73 8.69 3.60
C ALA A 104 11.90 7.51 4.58
N GLY A 105 10.80 6.90 5.03
CA GLY A 105 10.85 5.69 5.89
C GLY A 105 11.39 4.44 5.18
N ASN A 106 11.20 4.32 3.87
CA ASN A 106 11.68 3.19 3.08
C ASN A 106 13.14 3.37 2.60
N THR A 107 13.66 4.60 2.58
CA THR A 107 15.08 4.89 2.27
C THR A 107 16.01 4.35 3.35
N ASP A 108 15.63 4.44 4.63
CA ASP A 108 16.40 3.87 5.74
C ASP A 108 16.42 2.33 5.68
N MET A 109 15.29 1.68 5.38
CA MET A 109 15.24 0.22 5.23
C MET A 109 16.01 -0.26 4.01
N ARG A 110 15.98 0.50 2.90
CA ARG A 110 16.72 0.18 1.67
C ARG A 110 18.22 0.45 1.84
N ALA A 111 18.62 1.49 2.56
CA ALA A 111 20.02 1.75 2.91
C ALA A 111 20.57 0.69 3.87
N VAL A 112 19.78 0.26 4.87
CA VAL A 112 20.12 -0.88 5.74
C VAL A 112 20.20 -2.18 4.95
N LEU A 113 19.29 -2.44 4.01
CA LEU A 113 19.34 -3.62 3.15
C LEU A 113 20.56 -3.61 2.22
N THR A 114 20.94 -2.43 1.69
CA THR A 114 22.15 -2.25 0.88
C THR A 114 23.44 -2.33 1.72
N GLN A 115 23.43 -1.91 2.99
CA GLN A 115 24.55 -2.12 3.91
C GLN A 115 24.68 -3.60 4.30
N LEU A 116 23.57 -4.29 4.54
CA LEU A 116 23.56 -5.73 4.82
C LEU A 116 24.02 -6.57 3.62
N SER A 117 23.70 -6.18 2.39
CA SER A 117 24.20 -6.87 1.19
C SER A 117 25.69 -6.61 0.94
N ASN A 118 26.24 -5.49 1.42
CA ASN A 118 27.68 -5.20 1.40
C ASN A 118 28.47 -5.86 2.55
N LEU A 119 27.80 -6.38 3.58
CA LEU A 119 28.42 -7.18 4.64
C LEU A 119 28.63 -8.65 4.23
N ASN A 120 28.29 -9.03 2.98
CA ASN A 120 28.43 -10.40 2.51
C ASN A 120 29.82 -10.73 1.93
N THR A 121 30.87 -10.35 2.65
CA THR A 121 32.22 -10.94 2.55
C THR A 121 32.83 -11.13 3.94
N ASN A 122 32.11 -11.88 4.78
CA ASN A 122 32.67 -12.83 5.75
C ASN A 122 31.51 -13.46 6.51
N GLU A 123 30.86 -14.45 5.89
CA GLU A 123 29.95 -15.33 6.61
C GLU A 123 30.74 -16.13 7.66
N VAL A 124 30.72 -15.67 8.91
CA VAL A 124 30.72 -16.59 10.05
C VAL A 124 29.28 -17.11 10.15
N SER A 125 28.91 -17.97 9.20
CA SER A 125 27.73 -18.80 9.37
C SER A 125 28.06 -19.83 10.46
N VAL A 126 27.27 -19.82 11.53
CA VAL A 126 27.17 -21.00 12.38
C VAL A 126 26.54 -22.08 11.49
N LYS A 127 27.39 -22.87 10.83
CA LYS A 127 26.96 -24.03 10.05
C LYS A 127 26.32 -25.01 11.01
N LEU A 128 25.00 -25.07 10.98
CA LEU A 128 24.29 -26.26 11.46
C LEU A 128 24.91 -27.46 10.73
N PRO A 129 25.27 -28.54 11.44
CA PRO A 129 25.87 -29.70 10.79
C PRO A 129 24.95 -30.16 9.66
N THR A 130 25.47 -30.12 8.44
CA THR A 130 24.78 -30.59 7.25
C THR A 130 24.36 -32.03 7.52
N ILE A 131 23.06 -32.33 7.46
CA ILE A 131 22.56 -33.69 7.69
C ILE A 131 23.24 -34.60 6.66
N THR A 132 24.16 -35.42 7.12
CA THR A 132 24.85 -36.40 6.27
C THR A 132 23.93 -37.58 6.07
N LEU A 133 23.70 -37.96 4.81
CA LEU A 133 22.95 -39.17 4.53
C LEU A 133 23.68 -40.39 5.14
N PRO A 134 22.94 -41.34 5.75
CA PRO A 134 23.52 -42.53 6.34
C PRO A 134 24.25 -43.35 5.27
N LYS A 135 25.34 -43.99 5.66
CA LYS A 135 26.08 -44.92 4.80
C LYS A 135 25.66 -46.34 5.09
N PHE A 136 25.51 -47.17 4.06
CA PHE A 136 25.12 -48.56 4.20
C PHE A 136 26.09 -49.49 3.47
N GLU A 137 26.70 -50.40 4.23
CA GLU A 137 27.73 -51.33 3.74
C GLU A 137 27.18 -52.69 3.29
N GLY A 138 25.88 -52.97 3.53
CA GLY A 138 25.27 -54.26 3.21
C GLY A 138 25.02 -55.20 4.40
N LYS A 139 25.13 -54.71 5.65
CA LYS A 139 24.83 -55.51 6.84
C LYS A 139 23.33 -55.54 7.10
N TYR A 140 22.75 -56.74 7.18
CA TYR A 140 21.31 -56.93 7.37
C TYR A 140 20.78 -56.22 8.63
N GLU A 141 21.55 -56.22 9.72
CA GLU A 141 21.17 -55.58 10.99
C GLU A 141 21.03 -54.06 10.89
N GLU A 142 21.74 -53.42 9.96
CA GLU A 142 21.73 -51.96 9.75
C GLU A 142 20.70 -51.54 8.67
N TRP A 143 20.09 -52.50 7.96
CA TRP A 143 19.18 -52.22 6.84
C TRP A 143 17.97 -51.41 7.26
N LEU A 144 17.27 -51.83 8.32
CA LEU A 144 16.03 -51.19 8.75
C LEU A 144 16.26 -49.72 9.15
N SER A 145 17.36 -49.45 9.86
CA SER A 145 17.73 -48.09 10.27
C SER A 145 18.14 -47.21 9.09
N PHE A 146 18.81 -47.80 8.09
CA PHE A 146 19.19 -47.11 6.87
C PHE A 146 17.95 -46.77 6.02
N GLU A 147 17.06 -47.73 5.83
CA GLU A 147 15.83 -47.60 5.04
C GLU A 147 14.94 -46.48 5.60
N ASP A 148 14.64 -46.49 6.91
CA ASP A 148 13.82 -45.47 7.55
C ASP A 148 14.40 -44.06 7.37
N SER A 149 15.71 -43.93 7.55
CA SER A 149 16.42 -42.65 7.44
C SER A 149 16.46 -42.15 5.99
N PHE A 150 16.75 -43.05 5.02
CA PHE A 150 16.77 -42.71 3.61
C PHE A 150 15.36 -42.37 3.11
N ARG A 151 14.34 -43.05 3.63
CA ARG A 151 12.95 -42.80 3.26
C ARG A 151 12.50 -41.41 3.68
N ALA A 152 12.76 -41.04 4.94
CA ALA A 152 12.43 -39.73 5.48
C ALA A 152 13.18 -38.57 4.80
N LEU A 153 14.45 -38.77 4.44
CA LEU A 153 15.29 -37.72 3.89
C LEU A 153 15.18 -37.57 2.36
N VAL A 154 14.98 -38.67 1.63
CA VAL A 154 15.11 -38.72 0.18
C VAL A 154 13.88 -39.31 -0.52
N HIS A 155 13.40 -40.48 -0.10
CA HIS A 155 12.32 -41.18 -0.83
C HIS A 155 10.98 -40.45 -0.77
N ASP A 156 10.54 -40.00 0.42
CA ASP A 156 9.25 -39.32 0.61
C ASP A 156 9.29 -37.83 0.18
N ASN A 157 10.47 -37.32 -0.20
CA ASN A 157 10.61 -35.94 -0.64
C ASN A 157 10.15 -35.77 -2.09
N VAL A 158 8.98 -35.17 -2.27
CA VAL A 158 8.35 -34.90 -3.59
C VAL A 158 9.14 -33.89 -4.42
N LYS A 159 10.02 -33.09 -3.79
CA LYS A 159 10.84 -32.09 -4.49
C LYS A 159 12.07 -32.67 -5.20
N ILE A 160 12.44 -33.92 -4.89
CA ILE A 160 13.61 -34.58 -5.48
C ILE A 160 13.14 -35.45 -6.65
N GLN A 161 13.74 -35.28 -7.82
CA GLN A 161 13.39 -36.10 -8.98
C GLN A 161 13.83 -37.56 -8.77
N VAL A 162 13.09 -38.53 -9.32
CA VAL A 162 13.36 -39.97 -9.16
C VAL A 162 14.81 -40.34 -9.53
N VAL A 163 15.33 -39.79 -10.63
CA VAL A 163 16.73 -39.98 -11.05
C VAL A 163 17.73 -39.45 -10.02
N GLN A 164 17.42 -38.33 -9.37
CA GLN A 164 18.26 -37.77 -8.31
C GLN A 164 18.20 -38.63 -7.04
N LYS A 165 17.02 -39.18 -6.69
CA LYS A 165 16.88 -40.14 -5.57
C LYS A 165 17.79 -41.35 -5.74
N PHE A 166 17.87 -41.91 -6.95
CA PHE A 166 18.76 -43.03 -7.21
C PHE A 166 20.25 -42.65 -7.12
N ASN A 167 20.62 -41.45 -7.57
CA ASN A 167 22.00 -40.97 -7.37
C ASN A 167 22.32 -40.76 -5.88
N TYR A 168 21.36 -40.30 -5.07
CA TYR A 168 21.52 -40.24 -3.63
C TYR A 168 21.66 -41.64 -3.02
N LEU A 169 20.84 -42.61 -3.44
CA LEU A 169 20.95 -44.00 -3.00
C LEU A 169 22.34 -44.56 -3.30
N LYS A 170 22.83 -44.44 -4.54
CA LYS A 170 24.19 -44.85 -4.93
C LYS A 170 25.27 -44.18 -4.10
N SER A 171 25.08 -42.92 -3.71
CA SER A 171 26.04 -42.20 -2.86
C SER A 171 26.03 -42.68 -1.41
N CYS A 172 24.92 -43.26 -0.93
CA CYS A 172 24.79 -43.76 0.42
C CYS A 172 25.34 -45.18 0.57
N LEU A 173 25.25 -45.97 -0.51
CA LEU A 173 25.75 -47.33 -0.55
C LEU A 173 27.28 -47.33 -0.65
N VAL A 174 27.92 -48.15 0.18
CA VAL A 174 29.37 -48.33 0.26
C VAL A 174 29.70 -49.81 0.36
N GLY A 175 30.96 -50.19 0.17
CA GLY A 175 31.41 -51.58 0.29
C GLY A 175 30.64 -52.55 -0.62
N ASN A 176 30.18 -53.66 -0.06
CA ASN A 176 29.52 -54.73 -0.80
C ASN A 176 28.17 -54.28 -1.39
N ALA A 177 27.41 -53.46 -0.67
CA ALA A 177 26.13 -52.96 -1.16
C ALA A 177 26.29 -52.05 -2.39
N ALA A 178 27.36 -51.25 -2.44
CA ALA A 178 27.66 -50.43 -3.62
C ALA A 178 27.98 -51.27 -4.86
N GLN A 179 28.69 -52.40 -4.69
CA GLN A 179 29.08 -53.27 -5.79
C GLN A 179 27.87 -53.94 -6.46
N ILE A 180 26.84 -54.30 -5.69
CA ILE A 180 25.63 -54.96 -6.20
C ILE A 180 24.90 -54.08 -7.21
N ILE A 181 24.81 -52.78 -6.95
CA ILE A 181 24.05 -51.84 -7.78
C ILE A 181 24.94 -50.99 -8.71
N GLN A 182 26.26 -51.23 -8.71
CA GLN A 182 27.22 -50.46 -9.52
C GLN A 182 26.94 -50.60 -11.02
N SER A 183 26.49 -51.78 -11.45
CA SER A 183 26.15 -52.11 -12.84
C SER A 183 24.84 -51.47 -13.32
N LEU A 184 24.02 -50.93 -12.42
CA LEU A 184 22.76 -50.27 -12.76
C LEU A 184 23.01 -48.82 -13.17
N THR A 185 22.51 -48.46 -14.35
CA THR A 185 22.54 -47.09 -14.86
C THR A 185 21.56 -46.20 -14.08
N SER A 186 21.91 -44.93 -13.88
CA SER A 186 21.09 -44.03 -13.06
C SER A 186 19.83 -43.53 -13.78
N THR A 187 18.87 -44.43 -13.98
CA THR A 187 17.58 -44.17 -14.63
C THR A 187 16.43 -44.30 -13.63
N ALA A 188 15.30 -43.65 -13.93
CA ALA A 188 14.10 -43.74 -13.10
C ALA A 188 13.55 -45.17 -13.03
N GLU A 189 13.65 -45.92 -14.13
CA GLU A 189 13.23 -47.33 -14.21
C GLU A 189 14.07 -48.23 -13.29
N ASN A 190 15.37 -47.95 -13.15
CA ASN A 190 16.24 -48.73 -12.28
C ASN A 190 16.11 -48.37 -10.79
N TYR A 191 15.50 -47.24 -10.45
CA TYR A 191 15.22 -46.86 -9.05
C TYR A 191 14.12 -47.72 -8.43
N GLU A 192 13.12 -48.12 -9.21
CA GLU A 192 11.99 -48.95 -8.74
C GLU A 192 12.37 -50.44 -8.60
N ILE A 193 13.50 -50.84 -9.18
CA ILE A 193 14.00 -52.24 -9.19
C ILE A 193 15.11 -52.45 -8.15
N ALA A 194 15.81 -51.38 -7.75
CA ALA A 194 16.93 -51.39 -6.81
C ALA A 194 16.48 -51.30 -5.35
#